data_AF-A0A661FR53-F1
#
_entry.id   AF-A0A661FR53-F1
#
_cell.length_a   1.000
_cell.length_b   1.000
_cell.length_c   1.000
_cell.angle_alpha   90.00
_cell.angle_beta   90.00
_cell.angle_gamma   90.00
#
_symmetry.space_group_name_H-M   'P 1'
#
loop_
_entity.id
_entity.type
_entity.pdbx_description
1 polymer ?
#
loop_
_entity_poly.entity_id
_entity_poly.type
_entity_poly.pdbx_seq_one_letter_code
_entity_poly.pdbx_strand_id
1 'polypeptide(L)'
;QHLTDMEESQVHLDAVTFLHRAQGNLAQLSGLELSGERVTAIKCYLTGEQMESGEFNIRKLEIKDKHGLMRTAYNAKVNIYRDTAEPILLGIEDKKLVGGGAVV
;
A
#
# COMPACT_ATOMS: atom_id res chain seq x y z
N GLN A 1 1.38 -37.39 -13.65
CA GLN A 1 2.58 -36.74 -13.08
C GLN A 1 2.65 -35.29 -13.56
N HIS A 2 1.62 -34.48 -13.27
CA HIS A 2 1.57 -33.11 -13.78
C HIS A 2 0.68 -32.26 -12.87
N LEU A 3 1.04 -32.17 -11.58
CA LEU A 3 0.28 -31.39 -10.59
C LEU A 3 1.15 -30.84 -9.45
N THR A 4 2.47 -30.77 -9.61
CA THR A 4 3.41 -30.41 -8.53
C THR A 4 4.28 -29.18 -8.82
N ASP A 5 4.20 -28.56 -10.00
CA ASP A 5 5.10 -27.45 -10.37
C ASP A 5 4.51 -26.04 -10.19
N MET A 6 3.31 -25.90 -9.59
CA MET A 6 2.65 -24.59 -9.39
C MET A 6 2.59 -24.11 -7.93
N GLU A 7 3.18 -24.83 -6.99
CA GLU A 7 3.14 -24.46 -5.55
C GLU A 7 4.42 -23.80 -5.03
N GLU A 8 5.51 -23.74 -5.81
CA GLU A 8 6.77 -23.10 -5.42
C GLU A 8 6.90 -21.67 -5.95
N SER A 9 6.12 -20.72 -5.41
CA SER A 9 6.60 -19.32 -5.32
C SER A 9 5.77 -18.39 -4.43
N GLN A 10 4.89 -18.89 -3.56
CA GLN A 10 4.30 -18.01 -2.55
C GLN A 10 5.30 -17.76 -1.43
N VAL A 11 6.28 -16.89 -1.71
CA VAL A 11 7.11 -16.29 -0.67
C VAL A 11 6.17 -15.68 0.36
N HIS A 12 6.17 -16.20 1.59
CA HIS A 12 5.39 -15.65 2.68
C HIS A 12 5.97 -14.27 3.04
N LEU A 13 5.46 -13.24 2.39
CA LEU A 13 5.88 -11.86 2.57
C LEU A 13 4.98 -11.19 3.60
N ASP A 14 5.58 -10.67 4.67
CA ASP A 14 4.88 -9.69 5.50
C ASP A 14 4.67 -8.37 4.74
N ALA A 15 3.74 -7.56 5.22
CA ALA A 15 3.33 -6.33 4.54
C ALA A 15 4.49 -5.32 4.39
N VAL A 16 5.42 -5.27 5.34
CA VAL A 16 6.57 -4.37 5.34
C VAL A 16 7.56 -4.77 4.25
N THR A 17 7.91 -6.05 4.23
CA THR A 17 8.81 -6.64 3.24
C THR A 17 8.22 -6.52 1.84
N PHE A 18 6.90 -6.72 1.70
CA PHE A 18 6.20 -6.52 0.43
C PHE A 18 6.36 -5.09 -0.06
N LEU A 19 6.11 -4.13 0.82
CA LEU A 19 6.20 -2.72 0.46
C LEU A 19 7.61 -2.30 0.08
N HIS A 20 8.63 -2.77 0.81
CA HIS A 20 10.03 -2.47 0.46
C HIS A 20 10.40 -3.01 -0.92
N ARG A 21 9.96 -4.22 -1.28
CA ARG A 21 10.17 -4.76 -2.63
C ARG A 21 9.40 -3.95 -3.67
N ALA A 22 8.16 -3.59 -3.39
CA ALA A 22 7.35 -2.77 -4.28
C ALA A 22 7.98 -1.39 -4.53
N GLN A 23 8.51 -0.73 -3.49
CA GLN A 23 9.23 0.53 -3.63
C GLN A 23 10.43 0.44 -4.58
N GLY A 24 11.22 -0.63 -4.49
CA GLY A 24 12.36 -0.85 -5.40
C GLY A 24 11.93 -0.92 -6.86
N ASN A 25 10.80 -1.60 -7.14
CA ASN A 25 10.23 -1.67 -8.48
C ASN A 25 9.63 -0.32 -8.92
N LEU A 26 8.96 0.39 -8.02
CA LEU A 26 8.35 1.70 -8.30
C LEU A 26 9.41 2.78 -8.59
N ALA A 27 10.60 2.69 -8.01
CA ALA A 27 11.71 3.59 -8.33
C ALA A 27 12.12 3.52 -9.81
N GLN A 28 11.95 2.35 -10.44
CA GLN A 28 12.24 2.15 -11.87
C GLN A 28 11.23 2.85 -12.79
N LEU A 29 10.07 3.28 -12.24
CA LEU A 29 9.06 4.04 -12.96
C LEU A 29 9.33 5.55 -12.94
N SER A 30 10.41 6.01 -12.31
CA SER A 30 10.87 7.40 -12.44
C SER A 30 11.18 7.71 -13.90
N GLY A 31 10.64 8.83 -14.39
CA GLY A 31 10.74 9.21 -15.79
C GLY A 31 9.61 8.69 -16.68
N LEU A 32 8.71 7.83 -16.19
CA LEU A 32 7.51 7.44 -16.94
C LEU A 32 6.59 8.66 -17.12
N GLU A 33 5.94 8.77 -18.28
CA GLU A 33 4.91 9.78 -18.52
C GLU A 33 3.54 9.27 -18.06
N LEU A 34 2.90 10.01 -17.15
CA LEU A 34 1.59 9.71 -16.61
C LEU A 34 0.68 10.92 -16.78
N SER A 35 -0.33 10.78 -17.65
CA SER A 35 -1.26 11.87 -18.02
C SER A 35 -0.55 13.11 -18.59
N GLY A 36 0.43 12.90 -19.48
CA GLY A 36 1.18 13.99 -20.13
C GLY A 36 2.36 14.54 -19.33
N GLU A 37 2.54 14.07 -18.09
CA GLU A 37 3.54 14.61 -17.17
C GLU A 37 4.54 13.54 -16.72
N ARG A 38 5.81 13.92 -16.63
CA ARG A 38 6.86 13.01 -16.18
C ARG A 38 6.76 12.78 -14.68
N VAL A 39 6.76 11.51 -14.29
CA VAL A 39 6.86 11.09 -12.88
C VAL A 39 8.28 11.36 -12.40
N THR A 40 8.41 12.12 -11.31
CA THR A 40 9.70 12.44 -10.70
C THR A 40 10.04 11.51 -9.54
N ALA A 41 9.02 11.12 -8.79
CA ALA A 41 9.15 10.20 -7.67
C ALA A 41 7.83 9.50 -7.36
N ILE A 42 7.92 8.24 -6.94
CA ILE A 42 6.80 7.50 -6.35
C ILE A 42 7.20 7.12 -4.93
N LYS A 43 6.47 7.65 -3.94
CA LYS A 43 6.64 7.27 -2.53
C LYS A 43 5.50 6.34 -2.14
N CYS A 44 5.83 5.21 -1.53
CA CYS A 44 4.84 4.24 -1.06
C CYS A 44 5.13 3.91 0.40
N TYR A 45 4.14 3.94 1.29
CA TYR A 45 4.33 3.65 2.71
C TYR A 45 3.05 3.09 3.33
N LEU A 46 3.19 2.23 4.34
CA LEU A 46 2.05 1.79 5.15
C LEU A 46 1.67 2.90 6.11
N THR A 47 0.37 3.04 6.39
CA THR A 47 -0.11 4.03 7.35
C THR A 47 -0.37 3.41 8.70
N GLY A 48 -0.27 4.24 9.72
CA GLY A 48 -0.71 3.92 11.06
C GLY A 48 -0.75 5.17 11.91
N GLU A 49 -0.94 4.97 13.20
CA GLU A 49 -1.05 6.03 14.19
C GLU A 49 0.32 6.64 14.47
N GLN A 50 0.32 7.94 14.73
CA GLN A 50 1.52 8.63 15.18
C GLN A 50 1.81 8.24 16.63
N MET A 51 3.02 7.77 16.89
CA MET A 51 3.53 7.42 18.20
C MET A 51 4.07 8.68 18.91
N GLU A 52 4.21 8.61 20.24
CA GLU A 52 4.78 9.69 21.05
C GLU A 52 6.22 10.08 20.63
N SER A 53 6.96 9.14 20.04
CA SER A 53 8.28 9.38 19.46
C SER A 53 8.28 10.24 18.19
N GLY A 54 7.10 10.51 17.61
CA GLY A 54 6.94 11.16 16.31
C GLY A 54 6.99 10.22 15.11
N GLU A 55 7.32 8.94 15.33
CA GLU A 55 7.25 7.89 14.31
C GLU A 55 5.80 7.44 14.09
N PHE A 56 5.55 6.75 12.97
CA PHE A 56 4.24 6.16 12.68
C PHE A 56 4.32 4.65 12.84
N ASN A 57 3.35 4.06 13.53
CA ASN A 57 3.20 2.60 13.56
C ASN A 57 2.59 2.08 12.25
N ILE A 58 2.37 0.76 12.17
CA ILE A 58 1.64 0.13 11.06
C ILE A 58 0.32 -0.41 11.60
N ARG A 59 -0.79 0.16 11.14
CA ARG A 59 -2.12 -0.26 11.57
C ARG A 59 -2.60 -1.48 10.79
N LYS A 60 -3.06 -2.50 11.50
CA LYS A 60 -3.80 -3.64 10.95
C LYS A 60 -5.29 -3.34 10.96
N LEU A 61 -5.96 -3.64 9.85
CA LEU A 61 -7.39 -3.48 9.67
C LEU A 61 -8.04 -4.85 9.57
N GLU A 62 -9.15 -5.04 10.28
CA GLU A 62 -10.00 -6.22 10.11
C GLU A 62 -11.16 -5.85 9.18
N ILE A 63 -11.18 -6.44 7.99
CA ILE A 63 -12.18 -6.16 6.95
C ILE A 63 -13.02 -7.41 6.75
N LYS A 64 -14.34 -7.24 6.80
CA LYS A 64 -15.28 -8.29 6.41
C LYS A 64 -15.40 -8.30 4.89
N ASP A 65 -14.99 -9.39 4.25
CA ASP A 65 -15.16 -9.54 2.82
C ASP A 65 -16.63 -9.74 2.43
N LYS A 66 -16.92 -9.75 1.12
CA LYS A 66 -18.28 -9.88 0.58
C LYS A 66 -18.97 -11.21 0.93
N HIS A 67 -18.22 -12.22 1.38
CA HIS A 67 -18.72 -13.53 1.79
C HIS A 67 -18.84 -13.64 3.32
N GLY A 68 -18.51 -12.57 4.04
CA GLY A 68 -18.62 -12.48 5.48
C GLY A 68 -17.41 -12.98 6.25
N LEU A 69 -16.30 -13.30 5.57
CA LEU A 69 -15.07 -13.73 6.22
C LEU A 69 -14.26 -12.51 6.66
N MET A 70 -13.74 -12.56 7.88
CA MET A 70 -12.83 -11.54 8.39
C MET A 70 -11.44 -11.74 7.80
N ARG A 71 -10.84 -10.65 7.32
CA ARG A 71 -9.50 -10.62 6.73
C ARG A 71 -8.70 -9.49 7.34
N THR A 72 -7.45 -9.78 7.69
CA THR A 72 -6.48 -8.76 8.05
C THR A 72 -5.95 -8.06 6.80
N ALA A 73 -6.01 -6.74 6.77
CA ALA A 73 -5.50 -5.89 5.71
C ALA A 73 -4.64 -4.76 6.30
N TYR A 74 -3.84 -4.14 5.44
CA TYR A 74 -3.05 -2.96 5.76
C TYR A 74 -3.38 -1.87 4.76
N ASN A 75 -3.34 -0.61 5.20
CA ASN A 75 -3.51 0.52 4.30
C ASN A 75 -2.14 0.99 3.79
N ALA A 76 -1.97 0.98 2.47
CA ALA A 76 -0.80 1.51 1.80
C ALA A 76 -1.17 2.82 1.10
N LYS A 77 -0.39 3.88 1.36
CA LYS A 77 -0.50 5.17 0.69
C LYS A 77 0.58 5.29 -0.37
N VAL A 78 0.21 5.78 -1.55
CA VAL A 78 1.12 5.99 -2.69
C VAL A 78 0.99 7.43 -3.15
N ASN A 79 2.10 8.16 -3.13
CA ASN A 79 2.17 9.54 -3.61
C ASN A 79 3.04 9.56 -4.87
N ILE A 80 2.46 9.97 -5.99
CA ILE A 80 3.15 10.08 -7.28
C ILE A 80 3.38 11.56 -7.55
N TYR A 81 4.64 11.98 -7.51
CA TYR A 81 5.07 13.34 -7.81
C TYR A 81 5.39 13.47 -9.29
N ARG A 82 5.02 14.61 -9.86
CA ARG A 82 5.15 14.92 -11.29
C ARG A 82 5.83 16.27 -11.46
N ASP A 83 6.43 16.51 -12.62
CA ASP A 83 7.24 17.71 -12.88
C ASP A 83 6.45 19.01 -12.71
N THR A 84 5.38 19.19 -13.50
CA THR A 84 4.66 20.48 -13.52
C THR A 84 3.24 20.41 -12.98
N ALA A 85 2.78 19.21 -12.65
CA ALA A 85 1.41 18.97 -12.20
C ALA A 85 1.31 18.49 -10.75
N GLU A 86 0.13 18.66 -10.17
CA GLU A 86 -0.14 18.25 -8.79
C GLU A 86 0.14 16.75 -8.55
N PRO A 87 0.61 16.38 -7.35
CA PRO A 87 0.82 14.98 -7.02
C PRO A 87 -0.49 14.18 -7.06
N ILE A 88 -0.40 12.94 -7.54
CA ILE A 88 -1.51 11.99 -7.43
C ILE A 88 -1.34 11.25 -6.11
N LEU A 89 -2.27 11.47 -5.19
CA LEU A 89 -2.26 10.87 -3.85
C LEU A 89 -3.29 9.74 -3.80
N LEU A 90 -2.82 8.52 -3.60
CA LEU A 90 -3.62 7.29 -3.55
C LEU A 90 -3.56 6.67 -2.17
N GLY A 91 -4.66 6.07 -1.73
CA GLY A 91 -4.79 5.50 -0.39
C GLY A 91 -5.31 6.51 0.63
N ILE A 92 -5.65 6.01 1.81
CA ILE A 92 -6.34 6.78 2.85
C ILE A 92 -5.31 7.24 3.89
N GLU A 93 -5.52 8.41 4.51
CA GLU A 93 -4.73 8.82 5.68
C GLU A 93 -5.22 8.09 6.91
N ASP A 94 -4.33 7.66 7.80
CA ASP A 94 -4.73 6.87 8.97
C ASP A 94 -5.80 7.56 9.83
N LYS A 95 -5.68 8.87 10.07
CA LYS A 95 -6.69 9.69 10.77
C LYS A 95 -8.09 9.70 10.11
N LYS A 96 -8.17 9.37 8.82
CA LYS A 96 -9.42 9.27 8.05
C LYS A 96 -9.95 7.85 8.00
N LEU A 97 -9.17 6.86 8.45
CA LEU A 97 -9.66 5.52 8.74
C LEU A 97 -10.46 5.60 10.05
N VAL A 98 -11.67 6.16 9.94
CA VAL A 98 -12.70 6.03 10.99
C VAL A 98 -12.87 4.53 11.24
N GLY A 99 -12.78 4.12 12.51
CA GLY A 99 -12.76 2.73 12.90
C GLY A 99 -13.79 1.91 12.13
N GLY A 100 -13.38 0.75 11.63
CA GLY A 100 -14.23 -0.19 10.89
C GLY A 100 -15.34 -0.82 11.73
N GLY A 101 -16.04 -0.02 12.53
CA GLY A 101 -17.20 -0.38 13.32
C GLY A 101 -18.29 0.66 13.11
N ALA A 102 -19.44 0.17 12.63
CA ALA A 102 -20.73 0.85 12.44
C ALA A 102 -20.92 1.68 11.15
N VAL A 103 -21.13 0.97 10.04
CA VAL A 103 -22.29 1.29 9.17
C VAL A 103 -23.24 0.11 9.22
N VAL A 104 -24.14 0.13 10.20
CA VAL A 104 -25.48 -0.48 10.17
C VAL A 104 -26.39 0.37 11.04
#